data_AF-A0A927EV83-F1
#
_entry.id   AF-A0A927EV83-F1
#
_cell.length_a   1.000
_cell.length_b   1.000
_cell.length_c   1.000
_cell.angle_alpha   90.00
_cell.angle_beta   90.00
_cell.angle_gamma   90.00
#
_symmetry.space_group_name_H-M   'P 1'
#
loop_
_entity.id
_entity.type
_entity.pdbx_description
1 polymer ?
#
loop_
_entity_poly.entity_id
_entity_poly.type
_entity_poly.pdbx_seq_one_letter_code
_entity_poly.pdbx_strand_id
1 'polypeptide(L)'
;MTDATSSALLDDGERAFVEKVAQYYFENDGMPHDRGRVVGYMMICDPPVQSPAEIEKVLGVPRAAIDRIVDQLTPENDPVSVFERSGPLDGDYTIRLRENSWGPKVRGIFAEFPDFHRVTERGLKELRAEGASEERLVRLANMERFLRFVSGEMPAILDRYEQRGSAGAR
;
A
#
# COMPACT_ATOMS: atom_id res chain seq x y z
N MET A 1 -3.15 -41.16 -7.03
CA MET A 1 -1.74 -40.88 -7.40
C MET A 1 -1.74 -39.51 -8.02
N THR A 2 -1.23 -38.55 -7.28
CA THR A 2 -1.22 -37.11 -7.52
C THR A 2 -0.42 -36.74 -8.76
N ASP A 3 -1.08 -36.09 -9.73
CA ASP A 3 -0.41 -35.41 -10.83
C ASP A 3 -0.16 -33.95 -10.42
N ALA A 4 0.86 -33.76 -9.57
CA ALA A 4 1.26 -32.47 -9.01
C ALA A 4 2.34 -31.82 -9.89
N THR A 5 2.07 -31.66 -11.19
CA THR A 5 3.06 -31.07 -12.12
C THR A 5 2.44 -30.13 -13.15
N SER A 6 1.35 -29.43 -12.81
CA SER A 6 0.76 -28.38 -13.66
C SER A 6 0.69 -26.97 -13.04
N SER A 7 1.27 -26.74 -11.86
CA SER A 7 1.06 -25.48 -11.10
C SER A 7 2.32 -24.60 -11.02
N ALA A 8 2.88 -24.19 -12.15
CA ALA A 8 4.03 -23.26 -12.15
C ALA A 8 3.87 -22.07 -13.11
N LEU A 9 2.78 -22.00 -13.86
CA LEU A 9 2.53 -20.93 -14.82
C LEU A 9 1.10 -20.45 -14.64
N LEU A 10 0.93 -19.12 -14.67
CA LEU A 10 -0.39 -18.49 -14.60
C LEU A 10 -1.27 -18.99 -15.74
N ASP A 11 -2.52 -19.30 -15.43
CA ASP A 11 -3.54 -19.46 -16.46
C ASP A 11 -3.83 -18.12 -17.17
N ASP A 12 -4.61 -18.17 -18.25
CA ASP A 12 -4.90 -16.99 -19.05
C ASP A 12 -5.66 -15.90 -18.25
N GLY A 13 -6.53 -16.31 -17.33
CA GLY A 13 -7.29 -15.40 -16.48
C GLY A 13 -6.41 -14.71 -15.43
N GLU A 14 -5.59 -15.50 -14.74
CA GLU A 14 -4.61 -15.01 -13.77
C GLU A 14 -3.60 -14.07 -14.43
N ARG A 15 -3.08 -14.44 -15.60
CA ARG A 15 -2.16 -13.60 -16.38
C ARG A 15 -2.81 -12.28 -16.78
N ALA A 16 -4.05 -12.32 -17.29
CA ALA A 16 -4.78 -11.11 -17.65
C ALA A 16 -5.05 -10.22 -16.44
N PHE A 17 -5.30 -10.80 -15.26
CA PHE A 17 -5.44 -10.04 -14.01
C PHE A 17 -4.12 -9.37 -13.62
N VAL A 18 -3.01 -10.12 -13.60
CA VAL A 18 -1.67 -9.61 -13.26
C VAL A 18 -1.27 -8.44 -14.18
N GLU A 19 -1.49 -8.57 -15.49
CA GLU A 19 -1.20 -7.48 -16.44
C GLU A 19 -2.12 -6.26 -16.23
N LYS A 20 -3.39 -6.44 -15.88
CA LYS A 20 -4.28 -5.31 -15.54
C LYS A 20 -3.82 -4.57 -14.30
N VAL A 21 -3.35 -5.29 -13.28
CA VAL A 21 -2.75 -4.66 -12.08
C VAL A 21 -1.49 -3.88 -12.47
N ALA A 22 -0.64 -4.46 -13.32
CA ALA A 22 0.55 -3.78 -13.83
C ALA A 22 0.20 -2.49 -14.58
N GLN A 23 -0.81 -2.53 -15.46
CA GLN A 23 -1.30 -1.36 -16.18
C GLN A 23 -1.83 -0.28 -15.22
N TYR A 24 -2.65 -0.67 -14.25
CA TYR A 24 -3.23 0.24 -13.27
C TYR A 24 -2.16 1.02 -12.49
N TYR A 25 -1.13 0.31 -12.00
CA TYR A 25 -0.04 0.94 -11.25
C TYR A 25 0.87 1.81 -12.13
N PHE A 26 1.05 1.43 -13.40
CA PHE A 26 1.81 2.24 -14.34
C PHE A 26 1.08 3.56 -14.65
N GLU A 27 -0.22 3.51 -14.94
CA GLU A 27 -1.01 4.69 -15.31
C GLU A 27 -1.19 5.69 -14.15
N ASN A 28 -1.43 5.19 -12.93
CA ASN A 28 -1.76 6.05 -11.80
C ASN A 28 -0.55 6.54 -11.01
N ASP A 29 0.47 5.67 -10.85
CA ASP A 29 1.58 5.93 -9.93
C ASP A 29 2.93 6.03 -10.66
N GLY A 30 2.96 5.86 -11.99
CA GLY A 30 4.18 5.85 -12.79
C GLY A 30 5.12 4.69 -12.45
N MET A 31 4.61 3.64 -11.79
CA MET A 31 5.43 2.51 -11.34
C MET A 31 5.81 1.60 -12.50
N PRO A 32 7.01 0.99 -12.49
CA PRO A 32 7.39 -0.01 -13.51
C PRO A 32 6.40 -1.18 -13.54
N HIS A 33 6.08 -1.69 -14.75
CA HIS A 33 5.15 -2.82 -14.91
C HIS A 33 5.52 -4.03 -14.05
N ASP A 34 6.81 -4.37 -13.94
CA ASP A 34 7.25 -5.53 -13.15
C ASP A 34 6.88 -5.40 -11.67
N ARG A 35 6.88 -4.18 -11.12
CA ARG A 35 6.38 -3.95 -9.76
C ARG A 35 4.91 -4.29 -9.65
N GLY A 36 4.10 -3.80 -10.59
CA GLY A 36 2.67 -4.09 -10.61
C GLY A 36 2.38 -5.57 -10.89
N ARG A 37 3.20 -6.26 -11.70
CA ARG A 37 3.09 -7.71 -11.92
C ARG A 37 3.34 -8.50 -10.64
N VAL A 38 4.41 -8.17 -9.90
CA VAL A 38 4.71 -8.81 -8.61
C VAL A 38 3.56 -8.57 -7.63
N VAL A 39 3.06 -7.34 -7.51
CA VAL A 39 1.90 -7.03 -6.64
C VAL A 39 0.67 -7.83 -7.07
N GLY A 40 0.32 -7.83 -8.36
CA GLY A 40 -0.83 -8.55 -8.89
C GLY A 40 -0.74 -10.05 -8.66
N TYR A 41 0.45 -10.65 -8.84
CA TYR A 41 0.67 -12.07 -8.57
C TYR A 41 0.49 -12.39 -7.10
N MET A 42 1.08 -11.60 -6.20
CA MET A 42 0.95 -11.82 -4.76
C MET A 42 -0.48 -11.66 -4.22
N MET A 43 -1.39 -11.07 -4.98
CA MET A 43 -2.82 -11.01 -4.65
C MET A 43 -3.56 -12.32 -4.90
N ILE A 44 -3.03 -13.20 -5.77
CA ILE A 44 -3.71 -14.41 -6.24
C ILE A 44 -2.90 -15.69 -6.08
N CYS A 45 -1.61 -15.58 -5.73
CA CYS A 45 -0.71 -16.74 -5.65
C CYS A 45 -1.20 -17.79 -4.64
N ASP A 46 -1.09 -19.06 -5.02
CA ASP A 46 -1.26 -20.21 -4.15
C ASP A 46 0.00 -21.10 -4.27
N PRO A 47 0.78 -21.29 -3.18
CA PRO A 47 0.54 -20.84 -1.81
C PRO A 47 0.70 -19.32 -1.60
N PRO A 48 0.08 -18.72 -0.57
CA PRO A 48 0.12 -17.26 -0.33
C PRO A 48 1.48 -16.74 0.18
N VAL A 49 2.42 -17.64 0.45
CA VAL A 49 3.81 -17.33 0.82
C VAL A 49 4.68 -17.71 -0.37
N GLN A 50 5.46 -16.76 -0.87
CA GLN A 50 6.29 -16.93 -2.06
C GLN A 50 7.73 -16.54 -1.76
N SER A 51 8.66 -17.33 -2.28
CA SER A 51 10.07 -16.97 -2.39
C SER A 51 10.34 -16.21 -3.70
N PRO A 52 11.42 -15.44 -3.80
CA PRO A 52 11.74 -14.75 -5.04
C PRO A 52 12.05 -15.70 -6.20
N ALA A 53 12.54 -16.90 -5.93
CA ALA A 53 12.77 -17.91 -6.96
C ALA A 53 11.44 -18.42 -7.57
N GLU A 54 10.39 -18.54 -6.75
CA GLU A 54 9.05 -18.89 -7.23
C GLU A 54 8.43 -17.75 -8.04
N ILE A 55 8.58 -16.51 -7.56
CA ILE A 55 8.11 -15.31 -8.28
C ILE A 55 8.83 -15.18 -9.64
N GLU A 56 10.16 -15.36 -9.67
CA GLU A 56 10.96 -15.33 -10.90
C GLU A 56 10.53 -16.42 -11.88
N LYS A 57 10.27 -17.64 -11.39
CA LYS A 57 9.80 -18.75 -12.21
C LYS A 57 8.45 -18.46 -12.87
N VAL A 58 7.52 -17.83 -12.14
CA VAL A 58 6.15 -17.58 -12.61
C VAL A 58 6.08 -16.36 -13.52
N LEU A 59 6.78 -15.27 -13.16
CA LEU A 59 6.68 -13.98 -13.84
C LEU A 59 7.81 -13.69 -14.81
N GLY A 60 8.91 -14.45 -14.78
CA GLY A 60 10.11 -14.18 -15.57
C GLY A 60 10.85 -12.90 -15.17
N VAL A 61 10.52 -12.33 -14.00
CA VAL A 61 11.16 -11.12 -13.47
C VAL A 61 12.47 -11.53 -12.78
N PRO A 62 13.63 -10.93 -13.13
CA PRO A 62 14.90 -11.32 -12.53
C PRO A 62 14.92 -11.13 -11.01
N ARG A 63 15.58 -12.04 -10.27
CA ARG A 63 15.75 -11.95 -8.80
C ARG A 63 16.14 -10.54 -8.31
N ALA A 64 17.12 -9.91 -8.94
CA ALA A 64 17.59 -8.57 -8.55
C ALA A 64 16.50 -7.48 -8.69
N ALA A 65 15.56 -7.63 -9.64
CA ALA A 65 14.42 -6.72 -9.75
C ALA A 65 13.38 -7.03 -8.67
N ILE A 66 13.13 -8.31 -8.38
CA ILE A 66 12.25 -8.73 -7.27
C ILE A 66 12.76 -8.18 -5.94
N ASP A 67 14.06 -8.30 -5.65
CA ASP A 67 14.65 -7.79 -4.40
C ASP A 67 14.41 -6.28 -4.23
N ARG A 68 14.60 -5.49 -5.29
CA ARG A 68 14.31 -4.05 -5.27
C ARG A 68 12.82 -3.74 -5.07
N ILE A 69 11.95 -4.53 -5.68
CA ILE A 69 10.50 -4.38 -5.54
C ILE A 69 10.09 -4.73 -4.09
N VAL A 70 10.60 -5.84 -3.55
CA VAL A 70 10.31 -6.29 -2.18
C VAL A 70 10.80 -5.28 -1.16
N ASP A 71 12.01 -4.74 -1.31
CA ASP A 71 12.53 -3.69 -0.43
C ASP A 71 11.58 -2.48 -0.35
N GLN A 72 11.04 -2.05 -1.50
CA GLN A 72 10.05 -0.97 -1.57
C GLN A 72 8.68 -1.33 -1.00
N LEU A 73 8.28 -2.61 -1.08
CA LEU A 73 6.98 -3.10 -0.60
C LEU A 73 7.01 -3.44 0.90
N THR A 74 8.15 -3.82 1.45
CA THR A 74 8.31 -4.20 2.86
C THR A 74 9.34 -3.32 3.58
N PRO A 75 9.13 -2.00 3.65
CA PRO A 75 10.05 -1.12 4.36
C PRO A 75 10.11 -1.51 5.85
N GLU A 76 11.33 -1.66 6.38
CA GLU A 76 11.59 -2.23 7.72
C GLU A 76 10.94 -1.44 8.88
N ASN A 77 10.52 -0.20 8.64
CA ASN A 77 9.88 0.68 9.62
C ASN A 77 8.38 0.92 9.38
N ASP A 78 7.73 0.16 8.50
CA ASP A 78 6.29 0.30 8.24
C ASP A 78 5.49 -0.85 8.89
N PRO A 79 5.01 -0.68 10.15
CA PRO A 79 4.24 -1.72 10.85
C PRO A 79 2.89 -2.00 10.19
N VAL A 80 2.45 -1.16 9.26
CA VAL A 80 1.18 -1.30 8.54
C VAL A 80 1.38 -1.67 7.07
N SER A 81 2.59 -2.07 6.66
CA SER A 81 2.81 -2.52 5.28
C SER A 81 1.82 -3.61 4.88
N VAL A 82 1.33 -3.53 3.65
CA VAL A 82 0.43 -4.52 3.06
C VAL A 82 1.15 -5.82 2.72
N PHE A 83 2.49 -5.80 2.68
CA PHE A 83 3.32 -6.98 2.50
C PHE A 83 4.11 -7.31 3.77
N GLU A 84 4.39 -8.59 3.95
CA GLU A 84 5.24 -9.11 5.00
C GLU A 84 6.40 -9.86 4.38
N ARG A 85 7.63 -9.51 4.79
CA ARG A 85 8.85 -10.26 4.46
C ARG A 85 9.32 -11.02 5.69
N SER A 86 9.65 -12.29 5.52
CA SER A 86 10.30 -13.14 6.53
C SER A 86 11.68 -13.54 6.02
N GLY A 87 12.74 -13.18 6.75
CA GLY A 87 14.13 -13.40 6.36
C GLY A 87 14.83 -12.15 5.81
N PRO A 88 16.18 -12.15 5.75
CA PRO A 88 16.97 -11.01 5.28
C PRO A 88 16.93 -10.88 3.74
N LEU A 89 17.03 -9.65 3.22
CA LEU A 89 16.80 -9.36 1.78
C LEU A 89 17.91 -9.97 0.91
N ASP A 90 19.13 -9.97 1.45
CA ASP A 90 20.33 -10.56 0.86
C ASP A 90 20.43 -12.08 1.05
N GLY A 91 19.39 -12.71 1.62
CA GLY A 91 19.33 -14.16 1.83
C GLY A 91 18.05 -14.81 1.34
N ASP A 92 17.74 -15.96 1.95
CA ASP A 92 16.52 -16.72 1.71
C ASP A 92 15.36 -16.09 2.48
N TYR A 93 14.65 -15.19 1.81
CA TYR A 93 13.43 -14.60 2.34
C TYR A 93 12.19 -15.11 1.61
N THR A 94 11.06 -14.95 2.27
CA THR A 94 9.73 -15.14 1.70
C THR A 94 8.90 -13.87 1.87
N ILE A 95 7.95 -13.67 0.97
CA ILE A 95 6.99 -12.57 1.01
C ILE A 95 5.56 -13.11 0.98
N ARG A 96 4.65 -12.45 1.70
CA ARG A 96 3.20 -12.65 1.58
C ARG A 96 2.45 -11.33 1.58
N LEU A 97 1.31 -11.29 0.89
CA LEU A 97 0.33 -10.23 1.06
C LEU A 97 -0.40 -10.44 2.40
N ARG A 98 -0.52 -9.39 3.21
CA ARG A 98 -1.27 -9.43 4.46
C ARG A 98 -2.77 -9.25 4.16
N GLU A 99 -3.56 -10.29 4.42
CA GLU A 99 -5.00 -10.35 4.11
C GLU A 99 -5.82 -9.21 4.73
N ASN A 100 -5.45 -8.74 5.93
CA ASN A 100 -6.24 -7.76 6.71
C ASN A 100 -5.51 -6.43 6.96
N SER A 101 -4.45 -6.11 6.21
CA SER A 101 -3.63 -4.92 6.50
C SER A 101 -4.17 -3.62 5.93
N TRP A 102 -5.19 -3.66 5.08
CA TRP A 102 -5.74 -2.45 4.45
C TRP A 102 -6.34 -1.48 5.48
N GLY A 103 -7.10 -1.98 6.46
CA GLY A 103 -7.67 -1.13 7.53
C GLY A 103 -6.59 -0.43 8.36
N PRO A 104 -5.64 -1.17 8.95
CA PRO A 104 -4.48 -0.59 9.64
C PRO A 104 -3.64 0.35 8.77
N LYS A 105 -3.42 0.04 7.49
CA LYS A 105 -2.67 0.91 6.56
C LYS A 105 -3.35 2.25 6.35
N VAL A 106 -4.65 2.22 6.05
CA VAL A 106 -5.46 3.44 5.91
C VAL A 106 -5.45 4.23 7.22
N ARG A 107 -5.63 3.55 8.36
CA ARG A 107 -5.54 4.18 9.69
C ARG A 107 -4.19 4.86 9.93
N GLY A 108 -3.09 4.19 9.59
CA GLY A 108 -1.74 4.73 9.71
C GLY A 108 -1.54 6.00 8.86
N ILE A 109 -1.98 5.99 7.60
CA ILE A 109 -1.91 7.17 6.71
C ILE A 109 -2.64 8.37 7.33
N PHE A 110 -3.84 8.15 7.87
CA PHE A 110 -4.64 9.23 8.45
C PHE A 110 -4.23 9.61 9.87
N ALA A 111 -3.43 8.80 10.57
CA ALA A 111 -2.98 9.10 11.93
C ALA A 111 -2.07 10.35 11.98
N GLU A 112 -1.39 10.68 10.88
CA GLU A 112 -0.51 11.86 10.79
C GLU A 112 -1.28 13.17 10.52
N PHE A 113 -2.51 13.08 10.01
CA PHE A 113 -3.28 14.24 9.55
C PHE A 113 -3.65 15.20 10.69
N PRO A 114 -4.04 14.73 11.90
CA PRO A 114 -4.27 15.62 13.04
C PRO A 114 -3.03 16.42 13.45
N ASP A 115 -1.84 15.82 13.41
CA ASP A 115 -0.59 16.51 13.73
C ASP A 115 -0.27 17.57 12.68
N PHE A 116 -0.39 17.22 11.40
CA PHE A 116 -0.14 18.17 10.33
C PHE A 116 -1.20 19.29 10.26
N HIS A 117 -2.46 18.98 10.61
CA HIS A 117 -3.51 19.97 10.81
C HIS A 117 -3.10 21.01 11.86
N ARG A 118 -2.61 20.58 13.03
CA ARG A 118 -2.14 21.51 14.09
C ARG A 118 -1.00 22.42 13.61
N VAL A 119 -0.05 21.87 12.85
CA VAL A 119 1.08 22.64 12.30
C VAL A 119 0.57 23.71 11.31
N THR A 120 -0.30 23.31 10.38
CA THR A 120 -0.84 24.20 9.35
C THR A 120 -1.78 25.25 9.93
N GLU A 121 -2.58 24.91 10.94
CA GLU A 121 -3.43 25.84 11.68
C GLU A 121 -2.59 26.91 12.40
N ARG A 122 -1.52 26.51 13.08
CA ARG A 122 -0.62 27.44 13.76
C ARG A 122 0.10 28.36 12.78
N GLY A 123 0.68 27.81 11.71
CA GLY A 123 1.35 28.62 10.69
C GLY A 123 0.41 29.62 10.03
N LEU A 124 -0.87 29.27 9.83
CA LEU A 124 -1.86 30.19 9.28
C LEU A 124 -2.19 31.34 10.25
N LYS A 125 -2.22 31.09 11.57
CA LYS A 125 -2.41 32.13 12.60
C LYS A 125 -1.22 33.09 12.64
N GLU A 126 0.00 32.54 12.63
CA GLU A 126 1.24 33.32 12.66
C GLU A 126 1.39 34.21 11.42
N LEU A 127 1.24 33.64 10.22
CA LEU A 127 1.34 34.41 8.97
C LEU A 127 0.29 35.52 8.86
N ARG A 128 -0.92 35.30 9.38
CA ARG A 128 -1.94 36.36 9.47
C ARG A 128 -1.51 37.48 10.41
N ALA A 129 -0.95 37.14 11.57
CA ALA A 129 -0.48 38.14 12.54
C ALA A 129 0.67 39.00 11.99
N GLU A 130 1.51 38.42 11.13
CA GLU A 130 2.60 39.12 10.43
C GLU A 130 2.15 39.93 9.21
N GLY A 131 0.85 39.92 8.86
CA GLY A 131 0.32 40.66 7.73
C GLY A 131 0.66 40.06 6.36
N ALA A 132 0.80 38.73 6.27
CA ALA A 132 0.99 38.06 4.99
C ALA A 132 -0.18 38.33 4.02
N SER A 133 0.11 38.36 2.71
CA SER A 133 -0.92 38.61 1.69
C SER A 133 -1.97 37.50 1.63
N GLU A 134 -3.19 37.87 1.26
CA GLU A 134 -4.32 36.93 1.11
C GLU A 134 -4.01 35.78 0.15
N GLU A 135 -3.34 36.06 -0.98
CA GLU A 135 -2.94 35.03 -1.94
C GLU A 135 -2.03 33.95 -1.32
N ARG A 136 -1.16 34.36 -0.39
CA ARG A 136 -0.29 33.43 0.34
C ARG A 136 -1.09 32.61 1.36
N LEU A 137 -2.04 33.24 2.04
CA LEU A 137 -2.90 32.60 3.04
C LEU A 137 -3.88 31.61 2.42
N VAL A 138 -4.42 31.87 1.22
CA VAL A 138 -5.44 31.03 0.57
C VAL A 138 -4.99 29.58 0.39
N ARG A 139 -3.76 29.35 -0.09
CA ARG A 139 -3.24 27.98 -0.32
C ARG A 139 -3.15 27.19 0.98
N LEU A 140 -2.64 27.81 2.03
CA LEU A 140 -2.52 27.19 3.35
C LEU A 140 -3.89 26.99 4.01
N ALA A 141 -4.79 27.97 3.89
CA ALA A 141 -6.15 27.90 4.43
C ALA A 141 -6.99 26.81 3.75
N ASN A 142 -6.82 26.58 2.45
CA ASN A 142 -7.49 25.51 1.74
C ASN A 142 -7.01 24.14 2.22
N MET A 143 -5.70 23.97 2.41
CA MET A 143 -5.13 22.73 2.95
C MET A 143 -5.54 22.49 4.40
N GLU A 144 -5.45 23.50 5.28
CA GLU A 144 -5.89 23.41 6.68
C GLU A 144 -7.36 23.01 6.77
N ARG A 145 -8.22 23.63 5.96
CA ARG A 145 -9.66 23.32 5.93
C ARG A 145 -9.91 21.86 5.57
N PHE A 146 -9.19 21.33 4.57
CA PHE A 146 -9.30 19.92 4.18
C PHE A 146 -8.80 18.99 5.29
N LEU A 147 -7.61 19.26 5.84
CA LEU A 147 -7.03 18.46 6.92
C LEU A 147 -7.94 18.45 8.16
N ARG A 148 -8.57 19.58 8.51
CA ARG A 148 -9.53 19.68 9.60
C ARG A 148 -10.73 18.76 9.39
N PHE A 149 -11.31 18.79 8.19
CA PHE A 149 -12.47 17.96 7.86
C PHE A 149 -12.12 16.46 7.91
N VAL A 150 -11.05 16.07 7.21
CA VAL A 150 -10.64 14.65 7.12
C VAL A 150 -10.24 14.10 8.49
N SER A 151 -9.51 14.87 9.30
CA SER A 151 -9.11 14.45 10.65
C SER A 151 -10.30 14.22 11.58
N GLY A 152 -11.42 14.90 11.35
CA GLY A 152 -12.67 14.71 12.10
C GLY A 152 -13.48 13.49 11.64
N GLU A 153 -13.54 13.24 10.33
CA GLU A 153 -14.39 12.20 9.75
C GLU A 153 -13.74 10.80 9.74
N MET A 154 -12.43 10.72 9.50
CA MET A 154 -11.75 9.44 9.26
C MET A 154 -11.85 8.43 10.42
N PRO A 155 -11.72 8.83 11.70
CA PRO A 155 -11.88 7.89 12.81
C PRO A 155 -13.25 7.19 12.78
N ALA A 156 -14.32 7.95 12.59
CA ALA A 156 -15.69 7.40 12.55
C ALA A 156 -15.91 6.48 11.34
N ILE A 157 -15.29 6.77 10.20
CA ILE A 157 -15.36 5.90 9.01
C ILE A 157 -14.71 4.55 9.30
N LEU A 158 -13.50 4.55 9.87
CA LEU A 158 -12.75 3.35 10.16
C LEU A 158 -13.42 2.49 11.24
N ASP A 159 -13.92 3.12 12.31
CA ASP A 159 -14.62 2.42 13.38
C ASP A 159 -15.88 1.72 12.87
N ARG A 160 -16.64 2.35 11.95
CA ARG A 160 -17.80 1.70 11.31
C ARG A 160 -17.40 0.52 10.43
N TYR A 161 -16.27 0.60 9.72
CA TYR A 161 -15.77 -0.52 8.91
C TYR A 161 -15.41 -1.72 9.79
N GLU A 162 -14.67 -1.47 10.88
CA GLU A 162 -14.28 -2.52 11.83
C GLU A 162 -15.50 -3.18 12.51
N GLN A 163 -16.50 -2.39 12.90
CA GLN A 163 -17.75 -2.90 13.49
C GLN A 163 -18.51 -3.82 12.52
N ARG A 164 -18.52 -3.50 11.22
CA ARG A 164 -19.17 -4.34 10.19
C ARG A 164 -18.37 -5.62 9.90
N GLY A 165 -17.05 -5.53 9.80
CA GLY A 165 -16.19 -6.71 9.61
C GLY A 165 -16.30 -7.70 10.78
N SER A 166 -16.38 -7.20 12.01
CA SER A 166 -16.56 -8.01 13.23
C SER A 166 -17.95 -8.67 13.32
N ALA A 167 -18.94 -8.15 12.60
CA ALA A 167 -20.31 -8.66 12.60
C ALA A 167 -20.56 -9.70 11.50
N GLY A 168 -19.79 -9.68 10.40
CA GLY A 168 -19.88 -10.66 9.31
C GLY A 168 -19.05 -11.93 9.49
N ALA A 169 -18.18 -11.97 10.50
CA ALA A 169 -17.35 -13.13 10.86
C ALA A 169 -17.97 -14.01 11.97
N ARG A 170 -19.27 -13.87 12.24
CA ARG A 170 -20.04 -14.67 13.22
C ARG A 170 -21.10 -15.52 12.54
#